data_AF-A0AAV1KKH4-F1
#
_entry.id   AF-A0AAV1KKH4-F1
#
_cell.length_a   1.000
_cell.length_b   1.000
_cell.length_c   1.000
_cell.angle_alpha   90.00
_cell.angle_beta   90.00
_cell.angle_gamma   90.00
#
_symmetry.space_group_name_H-M   'P 1'
#
loop_
_entity.id
_entity.type
_entity.pdbx_description
1 polymer ?
#
loop_
_entity_poly.entity_id
_entity_poly.type
_entity_poly.pdbx_seq_one_letter_code
_entity_poly.pdbx_strand_id
1 'polypeptide(L)'
;MQKYKFPPRNIYNVDETGVTSVQDSGKIVAEKSQKRVGSIICEERGQNVTAVCAMSATGQYIPPMFIYPRQRHSTALENDGPREAVYRCSKNGWINEELFVEWLKHFTKYAKPLESDPVLLLLDNHSSHISWNSYKFCKENHIVILSLPPHGSHRIQPLDISIYGPIKTTYKQECNIFMKCNLGRKLHKVT
;
A
#
# COMPACT_ATOMS: atom_id res chain seq x y z
N MET A 1 19.79 7.32 25.51
CA MET A 1 18.93 7.34 24.32
C MET A 1 19.75 7.32 23.01
N GLN A 2 20.80 6.48 22.92
CA GLN A 2 21.76 6.47 21.80
C GLN A 2 22.21 5.04 21.42
N LYS A 3 21.35 4.03 21.62
CA LYS A 3 21.74 2.62 21.47
C LYS A 3 22.02 2.24 20.01
N TYR A 4 21.41 2.93 19.05
CA TYR A 4 21.58 2.67 17.62
C TYR A 4 21.64 4.00 16.85
N LYS A 5 22.59 4.10 15.90
CA LYS A 5 22.65 5.17 14.91
C LYS A 5 22.33 4.57 13.54
N PHE A 6 21.07 4.69 13.13
CA PHE A 6 20.65 4.20 11.81
C PHE A 6 20.96 5.26 10.75
N PRO A 7 21.65 4.92 9.64
CA PRO A 7 21.75 5.82 8.51
C PRO A 7 20.35 6.01 7.87
N PRO A 8 20.06 7.16 7.24
CA PRO A 8 18.73 7.42 6.65
C PRO A 8 18.23 6.33 5.69
N ARG A 9 19.13 5.70 4.92
CA ARG A 9 18.81 4.59 4.02
C ARG A 9 18.26 3.34 4.73
N ASN A 10 18.50 3.20 6.03
CA ASN A 10 18.05 2.08 6.85
C ASN A 10 16.84 2.41 7.72
N ILE A 11 16.30 3.62 7.60
CA ILE A 11 15.09 4.01 8.32
C ILE A 11 13.94 3.90 7.33
N TYR A 12 13.07 2.91 7.53
CA TYR A 12 11.90 2.67 6.71
C TYR A 12 10.63 3.00 7.47
N ASN A 13 9.67 3.61 6.79
CA ASN A 13 8.29 3.68 7.24
C ASN A 13 7.45 2.73 6.40
N VAL A 14 6.58 1.96 7.05
CA VAL A 14 5.57 1.10 6.44
C VAL A 14 4.19 1.52 6.91
N ASP A 15 3.22 1.45 6.01
CA ASP A 15 1.83 1.74 6.29
C ASP A 15 0.92 1.04 5.26
N GLU A 16 -0.37 0.97 5.55
CA GLU A 16 -1.41 0.44 4.67
C GLU A 16 -2.23 1.55 4.01
N THR A 17 -2.59 1.36 2.75
CA THR A 17 -3.55 2.25 2.10
C THR A 17 -4.57 1.50 1.26
N GLY A 18 -5.82 1.95 1.31
CA GLY A 18 -6.88 1.42 0.46
C GLY A 18 -6.78 1.99 -0.95
N VAL A 19 -6.74 1.11 -1.94
CA VAL A 19 -6.82 1.42 -3.37
C VAL A 19 -8.20 0.96 -3.87
N THR A 20 -8.98 1.88 -4.42
CA THR A 20 -10.34 1.62 -4.90
C THR A 20 -10.44 1.70 -6.41
N SER A 21 -11.09 0.72 -7.04
CA SER A 21 -11.44 0.78 -8.47
C SER A 21 -12.59 1.75 -8.76
N VAL A 22 -13.30 2.21 -7.72
CA VAL A 22 -14.41 3.15 -7.83
C VAL A 22 -13.88 4.55 -7.54
N GLN A 23 -13.60 5.29 -8.62
CA GLN A 23 -13.12 6.66 -8.55
C GLN A 23 -14.26 7.65 -8.73
N ASP A 24 -14.34 8.66 -7.87
CA ASP A 24 -15.31 9.75 -8.03
C ASP A 24 -15.07 10.50 -9.33
N SER A 25 -16.16 10.90 -9.99
CA SER A 25 -16.06 11.81 -11.11
C SER A 25 -15.46 13.14 -10.66
N GLY A 26 -14.38 13.55 -11.32
CA GLY A 26 -13.77 14.85 -11.07
C GLY A 26 -14.71 16.01 -11.42
N LYS A 27 -14.24 17.25 -11.24
CA LYS A 27 -14.99 18.43 -11.70
C LYS A 27 -15.03 18.42 -13.24
N ILE A 28 -16.23 18.57 -13.81
CA ILE A 28 -16.46 18.60 -15.26
C ILE A 28 -16.79 20.04 -15.65
N VAL A 29 -16.12 20.53 -16.69
CA VAL A 29 -16.47 21.82 -17.32
C VAL A 29 -17.44 21.53 -18.47
N ALA A 30 -18.55 22.25 -18.51
CA ALA A 30 -19.56 22.15 -19.55
C ALA A 30 -20.04 23.55 -19.96
N GLU A 31 -20.62 23.67 -21.14
CA GLU A 31 -21.14 24.93 -21.63
C GLU A 31 -22.31 25.42 -20.77
N LYS A 32 -22.41 26.75 -20.60
CA LYS A 32 -23.51 27.39 -19.87
C LYS A 32 -24.81 27.05 -20.60
N SER A 33 -25.72 26.35 -19.90
CA SER A 33 -27.03 25.81 -20.36
C SER A 33 -27.06 24.33 -20.77
N GLN A 34 -25.94 23.62 -20.71
CA GLN A 34 -25.92 22.17 -20.93
C GLN A 34 -26.52 21.42 -19.73
N LYS A 35 -27.71 20.81 -19.92
CA LYS A 35 -28.44 20.11 -18.85
C LYS A 35 -27.95 18.67 -18.59
N ARG A 36 -27.32 18.04 -19.58
CA ARG A 36 -26.77 16.69 -19.47
C ARG A 36 -25.25 16.76 -19.48
N VAL A 37 -24.67 16.74 -18.29
CA VAL A 37 -23.24 16.65 -18.04
C VAL A 37 -23.00 15.34 -17.32
N GLY A 38 -22.33 14.41 -17.97
CA GLY A 38 -22.10 13.06 -17.46
C GLY A 38 -20.62 12.72 -17.48
N SER A 39 -20.19 11.97 -16.48
CA SER A 39 -18.89 11.31 -16.43
C SER A 39 -19.11 9.81 -16.38
N ILE A 40 -18.28 9.08 -17.11
CA ILE A 40 -18.17 7.63 -16.95
C ILE A 40 -17.61 7.37 -15.55
N ILE A 41 -18.37 6.66 -14.72
CA ILE A 41 -17.96 6.20 -13.40
C ILE A 41 -17.98 4.67 -13.38
N CYS A 42 -17.17 4.07 -12.51
CA CYS A 42 -17.18 2.62 -12.35
C CYS A 42 -18.47 2.19 -11.61
N GLU A 43 -19.15 1.17 -12.13
CA GLU A 43 -20.41 0.64 -11.59
C GLU A 43 -20.20 -0.33 -10.42
N GLU A 44 -18.94 -0.68 -10.11
CA GLU A 44 -18.63 -1.68 -9.09
C GLU A 44 -18.91 -1.21 -7.66
N ARG A 45 -19.26 -2.15 -6.77
CA ARG A 45 -19.33 -1.90 -5.31
C ARG A 45 -17.91 -1.87 -4.73
N GLY A 46 -17.51 -0.70 -4.22
CA GLY A 46 -16.15 -0.33 -3.79
C GLY A 46 -15.57 -1.15 -2.65
N GLN A 47 -15.10 -2.36 -2.98
CA GLN A 47 -14.20 -3.12 -2.13
C GLN A 47 -12.77 -2.66 -2.39
N ASN A 48 -12.13 -2.12 -1.36
CA ASN A 48 -10.76 -1.62 -1.46
C ASN A 48 -9.77 -2.80 -1.48
N VAL A 49 -8.79 -2.71 -2.36
CA VAL A 49 -7.57 -3.52 -2.29
C VAL A 49 -6.63 -2.82 -1.32
N THR A 50 -6.11 -3.54 -0.33
CA THR A 50 -5.13 -2.95 0.59
C THR A 50 -3.75 -3.05 -0.04
N ALA A 51 -3.05 -1.91 -0.16
CA ALA A 51 -1.66 -1.85 -0.56
C ALA A 51 -0.80 -1.57 0.67
N VAL A 52 0.16 -2.44 0.94
CA VAL A 52 1.19 -2.26 1.98
C VAL A 52 2.42 -1.69 1.29
N CYS A 53 2.78 -0.45 1.64
CA CYS A 53 3.90 0.26 1.04
C CYS A 53 4.96 0.53 2.10
N ALA A 54 6.23 0.48 1.70
CA ALA A 54 7.33 0.92 2.57
C ALA A 54 8.36 1.72 1.82
N MET A 55 8.88 2.76 2.48
CA MET A 55 9.87 3.68 1.92
C MET A 55 10.93 4.04 2.94
N SER A 56 12.17 4.15 2.47
CA SER A 56 13.28 4.63 3.28
C SER A 56 13.26 6.16 3.41
N ALA A 57 13.95 6.71 4.40
CA ALA A 57 14.13 8.15 4.53
C ALA A 57 14.98 8.77 3.40
N THR A 58 15.64 7.95 2.57
CA THR A 58 16.31 8.40 1.34
C THR A 58 15.43 8.32 0.09
N GLY A 59 14.17 7.87 0.23
CA GLY A 59 13.22 7.73 -0.87
C GLY A 59 13.29 6.40 -1.64
N GLN A 60 14.06 5.42 -1.15
CA GLN A 60 14.05 4.07 -1.74
C GLN A 60 12.75 3.37 -1.33
N TYR A 61 11.97 2.92 -2.31
CA TYR A 61 10.74 2.18 -2.04
C TYR A 61 10.97 0.67 -2.12
N ILE A 62 10.19 -0.06 -1.32
CA ILE A 62 10.07 -1.51 -1.40
C ILE A 62 8.88 -1.81 -2.33
N PRO A 63 8.99 -2.76 -3.28
CA PRO A 63 7.85 -3.15 -4.10
C PRO A 63 6.63 -3.47 -3.22
N PRO A 64 5.43 -2.93 -3.51
CA PRO A 64 4.30 -3.02 -2.60
C PRO A 64 3.75 -4.45 -2.52
N MET A 65 3.02 -4.73 -1.45
CA MET A 65 2.16 -5.92 -1.36
C MET A 65 0.69 -5.49 -1.52
N PHE A 66 -0.04 -6.15 -2.41
CA PHE A 66 -1.47 -5.97 -2.59
C PHE A 66 -2.25 -7.12 -1.97
N ILE A 67 -3.29 -6.79 -1.19
CA ILE A 67 -4.17 -7.74 -0.51
C ILE A 67 -5.59 -7.54 -1.05
N TYR A 68 -6.06 -8.53 -1.80
CA TYR A 68 -7.39 -8.53 -2.39
C TYR A 68 -8.44 -9.15 -1.45
N PRO A 69 -9.65 -8.57 -1.34
CA PRO A 69 -10.75 -9.12 -0.56
C PRO A 69 -11.41 -10.34 -1.24
N ARG A 70 -10.69 -11.46 -1.32
CA ARG A 70 -11.14 -12.72 -1.91
C ARG A 70 -10.53 -13.93 -1.21
N GLN A 71 -11.13 -15.11 -1.40
CA GLN A 71 -10.65 -16.35 -0.77
C GLN A 71 -9.60 -17.10 -1.59
N ARG A 72 -9.67 -17.04 -2.93
CA ARG A 72 -8.80 -17.83 -3.81
C ARG A 72 -7.89 -16.91 -4.60
N HIS A 73 -6.59 -17.15 -4.62
CA HIS A 73 -5.69 -16.41 -5.49
C HIS A 73 -5.94 -16.71 -6.98
N SER A 74 -5.74 -15.73 -7.86
CA SER A 74 -5.76 -15.90 -9.32
C SER A 74 -4.55 -15.17 -9.90
N THR A 75 -3.82 -15.80 -10.80
CA THR A 75 -2.63 -15.21 -11.45
C THR A 75 -2.96 -13.95 -12.24
N ALA A 76 -4.21 -13.81 -12.67
CA ALA A 76 -4.63 -12.61 -13.37
C ALA A 76 -4.63 -11.35 -12.48
N LEU A 77 -4.55 -11.49 -11.15
CA LEU A 77 -4.38 -10.35 -10.21
C LEU A 77 -3.01 -9.70 -10.32
N GLU A 78 -2.05 -10.39 -10.92
CA GLU A 78 -0.68 -9.94 -11.11
C GLU A 78 -0.48 -9.30 -12.49
N ASN A 79 -1.46 -9.42 -13.39
CA ASN A 79 -1.37 -8.93 -14.76
C ASN A 79 -1.18 -7.41 -14.77
N ASP A 80 -0.17 -6.96 -15.50
CA ASP A 80 0.20 -5.55 -15.68
C ASP A 80 0.42 -4.77 -14.36
N GLY A 81 0.61 -5.49 -13.25
CA GLY A 81 0.89 -4.87 -11.96
C GLY A 81 2.37 -4.47 -11.81
N PRO A 82 2.72 -3.73 -10.74
CA PRO A 82 4.10 -3.31 -10.50
C PRO A 82 5.05 -4.50 -10.47
N ARG A 83 6.22 -4.34 -11.09
CA ARG A 83 7.27 -5.36 -11.06
C ARG A 83 7.65 -5.67 -9.63
N GLU A 84 7.87 -6.96 -9.36
CA GLU A 84 8.30 -7.47 -8.06
C GLU A 84 7.32 -7.25 -6.89
N ALA A 85 6.14 -6.68 -7.14
CA ALA A 85 5.09 -6.60 -6.14
C ALA A 85 4.57 -7.99 -5.77
N VAL A 86 4.02 -8.10 -4.56
CA VAL A 86 3.45 -9.34 -4.05
C VAL A 86 1.94 -9.22 -4.04
N TYR A 87 1.25 -10.24 -4.55
CA TYR A 87 -0.20 -10.27 -4.61
C TYR A 87 -0.73 -11.38 -3.69
N ARG A 88 -1.61 -11.00 -2.77
CA ARG A 88 -2.19 -11.88 -1.76
C ARG A 88 -3.69 -11.65 -1.63
N CYS A 89 -4.34 -12.55 -0.91
CA CYS A 89 -5.79 -12.55 -0.76
C CYS A 89 -6.13 -12.78 0.72
N SER A 90 -7.11 -12.03 1.22
CA SER A 90 -7.71 -12.28 2.53
C SER A 90 -9.23 -12.14 2.43
N LYS A 91 -9.97 -12.78 3.34
CA LYS A 91 -11.44 -12.81 3.28
C LYS A 91 -12.07 -11.41 3.28
N ASN A 92 -11.47 -10.47 4.01
CA ASN A 92 -11.94 -9.09 4.17
C ASN A 92 -11.10 -8.07 3.38
N GLY A 93 -9.95 -8.47 2.80
CA GLY A 93 -9.01 -7.58 2.11
C GLY A 93 -8.05 -6.86 3.05
N TRP A 94 -8.06 -7.17 4.34
CA TRP A 94 -7.17 -6.57 5.34
C TRP A 94 -5.95 -7.45 5.54
N ILE A 95 -4.86 -6.83 6.01
CA ILE A 95 -3.68 -7.55 6.48
C ILE A 95 -3.98 -8.30 7.78
N ASN A 96 -3.38 -9.47 7.92
CA ASN A 96 -3.40 -10.27 9.15
C ASN A 96 -1.96 -10.63 9.54
N GLU A 97 -1.78 -11.29 10.68
CA GLU A 97 -0.44 -11.61 11.21
C GLU A 97 0.39 -12.48 10.25
N GLU A 98 -0.23 -13.46 9.58
CA GLU A 98 0.44 -14.35 8.63
C GLU A 98 0.94 -13.59 7.40
N LEU A 99 0.07 -12.76 6.82
CA LEU A 99 0.40 -11.90 5.68
C LEU A 99 1.46 -10.86 6.05
N PHE A 100 1.44 -10.35 7.28
CA PHE A 100 2.46 -9.42 7.75
C PHE A 100 3.84 -10.10 7.85
N VAL A 101 3.91 -11.35 8.32
CA VAL A 101 5.17 -12.12 8.30
C VAL A 101 5.65 -12.41 6.88
N GLU A 102 4.74 -12.72 5.95
CA GLU A 102 5.09 -12.82 4.53
C GLU A 102 5.62 -11.50 3.97
N TRP A 103 4.99 -10.39 4.34
CA TRP A 103 5.44 -9.05 3.96
C TRP A 103 6.83 -8.75 4.54
N LEU A 104 7.13 -9.15 5.79
CA LEU A 104 8.46 -8.98 6.38
C LEU A 104 9.54 -9.78 5.64
N LYS A 105 9.22 -11.00 5.17
CA LYS A 105 10.14 -11.79 4.31
C LYS A 105 10.39 -11.11 2.97
N HIS A 106 9.36 -10.51 2.39
CA HIS A 106 9.48 -9.71 1.18
C HIS A 106 10.33 -8.46 1.45
N PHE A 107 10.09 -7.76 2.54
CA PHE A 107 10.85 -6.59 2.98
C PHE A 107 12.35 -6.89 3.12
N THR A 108 12.73 -7.98 3.80
CA THR A 108 14.15 -8.34 4.00
C THR A 108 14.88 -8.61 2.68
N LYS A 109 14.18 -9.09 1.64
CA LYS A 109 14.76 -9.31 0.30
C LYS A 109 15.30 -8.02 -0.32
N TYR A 110 14.64 -6.88 -0.09
CA TYR A 110 15.01 -5.58 -0.68
C TYR A 110 15.77 -4.69 0.29
N ALA A 111 15.35 -4.62 1.55
CA ALA A 111 16.01 -3.82 2.58
C ALA A 111 17.36 -4.41 3.02
N LYS A 112 17.54 -5.73 2.85
CA LYS A 112 18.79 -6.48 3.12
C LYS A 112 19.47 -6.12 4.46
N PRO A 113 18.74 -6.19 5.58
CA PRO A 113 19.32 -5.91 6.89
C PRO A 113 20.44 -6.89 7.23
N LEU A 114 21.47 -6.41 7.92
CA LEU A 114 22.61 -7.21 8.38
C LEU A 114 22.90 -6.88 9.85
N GLU A 115 23.62 -7.75 10.55
CA GLU A 115 24.03 -7.48 11.94
C GLU A 115 24.85 -6.20 12.08
N SER A 116 25.78 -5.99 11.13
CA SER A 116 26.61 -4.78 11.05
C SER A 116 25.85 -3.54 10.56
N ASP A 117 24.69 -3.73 9.95
CA ASP A 117 23.91 -2.67 9.29
C ASP A 117 22.40 -2.90 9.49
N PRO A 118 21.92 -2.78 10.74
CA PRO A 118 20.53 -3.08 11.06
C PRO A 118 19.59 -2.04 10.46
N VAL A 119 18.33 -2.43 10.31
CA VAL A 119 17.26 -1.60 9.75
C VAL A 119 16.27 -1.19 10.83
N LEU A 120 15.87 0.07 10.83
CA LEU A 120 14.78 0.59 11.66
C LEU A 120 13.50 0.60 10.83
N LEU A 121 12.47 -0.10 11.31
CA LEU A 121 11.15 -0.12 10.71
C LEU A 121 10.17 0.64 11.60
N LEU A 122 9.60 1.71 11.05
CA LEU A 122 8.58 2.56 11.65
C LEU A 122 7.20 2.10 11.17
N LEU A 123 6.32 1.73 12.09
CA LEU A 123 4.96 1.31 11.79
C LEU A 123 3.97 1.81 12.84
N ASP A 124 2.67 1.78 12.53
CA ASP A 124 1.63 2.06 13.50
C ASP A 124 1.45 0.92 14.52
N ASN A 125 0.62 1.15 15.53
CA ASN A 125 0.33 0.16 16.57
C ASN A 125 -0.91 -0.70 16.23
N HIS A 126 -1.13 -1.03 14.94
CA HIS A 126 -2.23 -1.89 14.54
C HIS A 126 -2.01 -3.34 15.00
N SER A 127 -3.09 -4.03 15.40
CA SER A 127 -2.99 -5.35 16.04
C SER A 127 -2.39 -6.43 15.14
N SER A 128 -2.55 -6.33 13.81
CA SER A 128 -1.92 -7.24 12.84
C SER A 128 -0.39 -7.17 12.85
N HIS A 129 0.18 -6.06 13.28
CA HIS A 129 1.63 -5.85 13.30
C HIS A 129 2.29 -6.38 14.57
N ILE A 130 1.49 -6.68 15.59
CA ILE A 130 1.95 -6.99 16.94
C ILE A 130 1.69 -8.47 17.18
N SER A 131 2.54 -9.32 16.60
CA SER A 131 2.53 -10.76 16.86
C SER A 131 3.88 -11.24 17.36
N TRP A 132 3.89 -12.31 18.14
CA TRP A 132 5.14 -12.92 18.59
C TRP A 132 6.01 -13.37 17.42
N ASN A 133 5.38 -13.89 16.36
CA ASN A 133 6.06 -14.36 15.16
C ASN A 133 6.74 -13.23 14.38
N SER A 134 6.05 -12.08 14.21
CA SER A 134 6.62 -10.91 13.55
C SER A 134 7.78 -10.31 14.36
N TYR A 135 7.64 -10.21 15.68
CA TYR A 135 8.72 -9.75 16.56
C TYR A 135 9.95 -10.66 16.50
N LYS A 136 9.75 -11.99 16.61
CA LYS A 136 10.82 -12.98 16.53
C LYS A 136 11.54 -12.89 15.18
N PHE A 137 10.79 -12.83 14.08
CA PHE A 137 11.34 -12.68 12.74
C PHE A 137 12.19 -11.40 12.61
N CYS A 138 11.68 -10.26 13.08
CA CYS A 138 12.41 -9.00 13.02
C CYS A 138 13.72 -9.06 13.81
N LYS A 139 13.69 -9.61 15.02
CA LYS A 139 14.88 -9.78 15.86
C LYS A 139 15.94 -10.66 15.20
N GLU A 140 15.54 -11.77 14.61
CA GLU A 140 16.44 -12.71 13.90
C GLU A 140 17.02 -12.12 12.60
N ASN A 141 16.33 -11.15 12.00
CA ASN A 141 16.76 -10.50 10.75
C ASN A 141 17.31 -9.08 10.96
N HIS A 142 17.76 -8.72 12.17
CA HIS A 142 18.34 -7.42 12.48
C HIS A 142 17.46 -6.21 12.13
N ILE A 143 16.14 -6.39 12.25
CA ILE A 143 15.14 -5.33 12.11
C ILE A 143 14.75 -4.85 13.51
N VAL A 144 14.94 -3.57 13.76
CA VAL A 144 14.44 -2.89 14.96
C VAL A 144 13.10 -2.28 14.63
N ILE A 145 12.05 -2.70 15.33
CA ILE A 145 10.72 -2.12 15.21
C ILE A 145 10.61 -0.92 16.15
N LEU A 146 10.07 0.19 15.65
CA LEU A 146 9.59 1.30 16.46
C LEU A 146 8.13 1.58 16.09
N SER A 147 7.22 1.36 17.04
CA SER A 147 5.82 1.70 16.88
C SER A 147 5.58 3.18 17.15
N LEU A 148 4.78 3.80 16.28
CA LEU A 148 4.37 5.19 16.43
C LEU A 148 3.22 5.29 17.45
N PRO A 149 3.17 6.38 18.24
CA PRO A 149 2.11 6.56 19.23
C PRO A 149 0.72 6.56 18.58
N PRO A 150 -0.29 6.00 19.27
CA PRO A 150 -1.64 5.92 18.73
C PRO A 150 -2.22 7.31 18.48
N HIS A 151 -3.16 7.39 17.54
CA HIS A 151 -3.87 8.63 17.15
C HIS A 151 -2.98 9.76 16.59
N GLY A 152 -1.72 9.45 16.24
CA GLY A 152 -0.78 10.40 15.65
C GLY A 152 -0.69 10.37 14.12
N SER A 153 -1.30 9.40 13.43
CA SER A 153 -0.96 9.06 12.03
C SER A 153 -0.92 10.26 11.09
N HIS A 154 -1.98 11.07 11.10
CA HIS A 154 -2.10 12.31 10.32
C HIS A 154 -0.99 13.36 10.52
N ARG A 155 -0.15 13.25 11.57
CA ARG A 155 0.97 14.17 11.88
C ARG A 155 2.34 13.51 11.83
N ILE A 156 2.41 12.20 12.04
CA ILE A 156 3.69 11.51 12.24
C ILE A 156 3.92 10.31 11.33
N GLN A 157 2.96 9.89 10.51
CA GLN A 157 3.16 8.83 9.50
C GLN A 157 3.65 9.48 8.19
N PRO A 158 4.93 9.32 7.82
CA PRO A 158 5.48 9.91 6.60
C PRO A 158 4.69 9.53 5.34
N LEU A 159 4.29 8.26 5.22
CA LEU A 159 3.57 7.76 4.05
C LEU A 159 2.20 8.45 3.87
N ASP A 160 1.42 8.58 4.94
CA ASP A 160 0.14 9.29 4.92
C ASP A 160 0.28 10.75 4.50
N ILE A 161 1.30 11.45 5.03
CA ILE A 161 1.44 12.89 4.87
C ILE A 161 2.01 13.25 3.49
N SER A 162 2.92 12.43 2.94
CA SER A 162 3.72 12.82 1.78
C SER A 162 3.52 11.96 0.54
N ILE A 163 3.15 10.69 0.69
CA ILE A 163 3.20 9.72 -0.41
C ILE A 163 1.80 9.31 -0.88
N TYR A 164 0.88 9.03 0.04
CA TYR A 164 -0.43 8.50 -0.32
C TYR A 164 -1.33 9.53 -1.02
N GLY A 165 -1.22 10.81 -0.70
CA GLY A 165 -1.95 11.86 -1.42
C GLY A 165 -1.63 11.89 -2.92
N PRO A 166 -0.35 12.04 -3.31
CA PRO A 166 0.08 11.98 -4.71
C PRO A 166 -0.24 10.66 -5.40
N ILE A 167 -0.02 9.50 -4.74
CA ILE A 167 -0.34 8.18 -5.31
C ILE A 167 -1.82 8.07 -5.64
N LYS A 168 -2.72 8.40 -4.69
CA LYS A 168 -4.18 8.33 -4.91
C LYS A 168 -4.63 9.26 -6.02
N THR A 169 -4.03 10.45 -6.10
CA THR A 169 -4.33 11.44 -7.15
C THR A 169 -3.94 10.92 -8.53
N THR A 170 -2.73 10.38 -8.67
CA THR A 170 -2.21 9.87 -9.94
C THR A 170 -2.97 8.61 -10.36
N TYR A 171 -3.20 7.69 -9.43
CA TYR A 171 -3.98 6.48 -9.70
C TYR A 171 -5.39 6.81 -10.21
N LYS A 172 -6.05 7.80 -9.59
CA LYS A 172 -7.35 8.30 -10.06
C LYS A 172 -7.31 8.83 -11.50
N GLN A 173 -6.25 9.55 -11.86
CA GLN A 173 -6.08 10.07 -13.23
C GLN A 173 -5.91 8.92 -14.23
N GLU A 174 -5.07 7.94 -13.92
CA GLU A 174 -4.84 6.77 -14.77
C GLU A 174 -6.11 5.93 -14.95
N CYS A 175 -6.89 5.69 -13.88
CA CYS A 175 -8.19 5.04 -14.00
C CYS A 175 -9.13 5.78 -14.95
N ASN A 176 -9.17 7.12 -14.89
CA ASN A 176 -10.00 7.93 -15.77
C ASN A 176 -9.53 7.88 -17.23
N ILE A 177 -8.22 7.89 -17.47
CA ILE A 177 -7.63 7.75 -18.82
C ILE A 177 -7.98 6.37 -19.37
N PHE A 178 -7.76 5.31 -18.58
CA PHE A 178 -8.06 3.94 -18.98
C PHE A 178 -9.53 3.77 -19.40
N MET A 179 -10.47 4.27 -18.59
CA MET A 179 -11.91 4.20 -18.89
C MET A 179 -12.31 4.98 -20.16
N LYS A 180 -11.61 6.08 -20.48
CA LYS A 180 -11.84 6.85 -21.71
C LYS A 180 -11.25 6.15 -22.95
N CYS A 181 -10.07 5.57 -22.82
CA CYS A 181 -9.37 4.92 -23.92
C CYS A 181 -9.89 3.51 -24.24
N ASN A 182 -10.53 2.84 -23.26
CA ASN A 182 -11.03 1.47 -23.40
C ASN A 182 -12.55 1.41 -23.26
N LEU A 183 -13.26 2.07 -24.17
CA LEU A 183 -14.72 2.05 -24.25
C LEU A 183 -15.25 0.61 -24.26
N GLY A 184 -16.05 0.25 -23.26
CA GLY A 184 -16.66 -1.08 -23.11
C GLY A 184 -15.87 -2.06 -22.22
N ARG A 185 -14.59 -1.79 -21.88
CA ARG A 185 -13.90 -2.52 -20.82
C ARG A 185 -14.17 -1.83 -19.49
N LYS A 186 -14.77 -2.56 -18.55
CA LYS A 186 -14.94 -2.05 -17.18
C LYS A 186 -13.67 -2.33 -16.38
N LEU A 187 -13.36 -1.46 -15.41
CA LEU A 187 -12.43 -1.79 -14.33
C LEU A 187 -13.10 -2.87 -13.48
N HIS A 188 -12.91 -4.12 -13.89
CA HIS A 188 -13.47 -5.27 -13.21
C HIS A 188 -12.53 -5.74 -12.12
N LYS A 189 -13.10 -6.26 -11.03
CA LYS A 189 -12.40 -7.30 -10.26
C LYS A 189 -11.88 -8.33 -11.25
N VAL A 190 -10.58 -8.59 -11.25
CA VAL A 190 -10.10 -9.83 -11.84
C VAL A 190 -10.81 -10.96 -11.07
N THR A 191 -11.85 -11.52 -11.65
CA THR A 191 -12.54 -12.72 -11.15
C THR A 191 -11.62 -13.92 -11.31
#